data_AF-A0A2V9JHG9-F1
#
_entry.id   AF-A0A2V9JHG9-F1
#
_cell.length_a   1.000
_cell.length_b   1.000
_cell.length_c   1.000
_cell.angle_alpha   90.00
_cell.angle_beta   90.00
_cell.angle_gamma   90.00
#
_symmetry.space_group_name_H-M   'P 1'
#
loop_
_entity.id
_entity.type
_entity.pdbx_description
1 polymer ?
#
loop_
_entity_poly.entity_id
_entity_poly.type
_entity_poly.pdbx_seq_one_letter_code
_entity_poly.pdbx_strand_id
1 'polypeptide(L)'
;MTDARRITYGTPDGEDYIRFVIRVYNENDWMVQVGPLGAYAISWRWTGEREWFTSDPQKCDRFLVASRVGKREWLAEVAIPLDQLGSPRPDYLRLEVERNRAERQGTPDERWRWPDQQPSAAVATLPSTAGTPAPVLKMVLLGNQEQPLEVGWRSSLPAMNSRWTDSDWKDVPSWILHRNEPWARLPRFPTEVKLMHDGRTLAILARCIEPGGLVARVSERDGPLDTDDSFQVYLTTSASAYVQYAVNPSGYVLDAAGHQGSPRLSKPRSEWNSSVRVATWKEEGAWMARLDLPLDAVRQVLGGAPGSDGWKVLLLRYRPGRDGEPQETSVLPVTQSVTARCPARYRRVELTSTDPAKLPRAEVTERLGDLAFFSTRVFSSEQRKQMNLDHER
;
A
#
# COMPACT_ATOMS: atom_id res chain seq x y z
N MET A 1 33.85 11.23 -3.39
CA MET A 1 33.43 9.88 -3.01
C MET A 1 34.18 9.55 -1.74
N THR A 2 33.52 9.60 -0.60
CA THR A 2 34.13 9.38 0.72
C THR A 2 33.54 8.10 1.30
N ASP A 3 34.43 7.22 1.74
CA ASP A 3 34.18 5.81 2.03
C ASP A 3 33.19 5.60 3.19
N ALA A 4 32.05 4.98 2.87
CA ALA A 4 31.11 4.50 3.87
C ALA A 4 31.52 3.09 4.33
N ARG A 5 31.71 2.92 5.65
CA ARG A 5 32.19 1.67 6.26
C ARG A 5 31.07 0.62 6.33
N ARG A 6 31.36 -0.60 5.85
CA ARG A 6 30.46 -1.76 5.86
C ARG A 6 30.47 -2.45 7.23
N ILE A 7 29.29 -2.71 7.80
CA ILE A 7 29.10 -3.48 9.04
C ILE A 7 28.09 -4.60 8.73
N THR A 8 28.35 -5.82 9.19
CA THR A 8 27.54 -7.04 8.95
C THR A 8 27.08 -7.63 10.29
N TYR A 9 25.80 -7.94 10.46
CA TYR A 9 25.26 -8.69 11.61
C TYR A 9 24.21 -9.72 11.13
N GLY A 10 24.25 -10.93 11.70
CA GLY A 10 23.59 -12.13 11.16
C GLY A 10 22.05 -12.23 11.20
N THR A 11 21.57 -13.30 10.54
CA THR A 11 20.20 -13.85 10.38
C THR A 11 19.13 -12.95 9.74
N PRO A 12 18.28 -13.51 8.84
CA PRO A 12 17.74 -12.79 7.69
C PRO A 12 16.38 -12.11 7.96
N ASP A 13 16.37 -10.94 8.59
CA ASP A 13 15.14 -10.14 8.75
C ASP A 13 15.41 -8.64 8.54
N GLY A 14 14.97 -8.08 7.40
CA GLY A 14 15.18 -6.65 7.08
C GLY A 14 14.47 -6.17 5.82
N GLU A 15 14.05 -4.90 5.81
CA GLU A 15 13.74 -4.14 4.59
C GLU A 15 14.93 -3.26 4.23
N ASP A 16 15.10 -2.92 2.95
CA ASP A 16 15.96 -1.79 2.62
C ASP A 16 15.33 -0.52 3.21
N TYR A 17 16.14 0.33 3.84
CA TYR A 17 15.73 1.62 4.36
C TYR A 17 16.89 2.62 4.30
N ILE A 18 16.51 3.88 4.40
CA ILE A 18 17.39 4.97 4.77
C ILE A 18 16.78 5.64 6.01
N ARG A 19 17.63 6.02 6.95
CA ARG A 19 17.26 6.58 8.23
C ARG A 19 18.04 7.87 8.42
N PHE A 20 17.31 8.94 8.72
CA PHE A 20 17.85 10.25 9.08
C PHE A 20 17.63 10.46 10.56
N VAL A 21 18.70 10.56 11.34
CA VAL A 21 18.67 10.92 12.76
C VAL A 21 19.11 12.37 12.88
N ILE A 22 18.15 13.26 13.16
CA ILE A 22 18.34 14.68 13.39
C ILE A 22 18.49 14.88 14.90
N ARG A 23 19.67 15.30 15.34
CA ARG A 23 19.92 15.62 16.75
C ARG A 23 19.87 17.12 16.91
N VAL A 24 19.03 17.56 17.83
CA VAL A 24 18.83 18.98 18.12
C VAL A 24 19.33 19.24 19.54
N TYR A 25 20.35 20.08 19.68
CA TYR A 25 20.92 20.38 20.99
C TYR A 25 19.87 21.01 21.94
N ASN A 26 19.78 20.50 23.17
CA ASN A 26 18.80 20.88 24.20
C ASN A 26 17.32 20.65 23.85
N GLU A 27 17.04 19.80 22.86
CA GLU A 27 15.68 19.45 22.44
C GLU A 27 15.55 17.93 22.30
N ASN A 28 14.58 17.45 21.51
CA ASN A 28 14.44 16.05 21.15
C ASN A 28 15.33 15.68 19.96
N ASP A 29 15.89 14.46 19.98
CA ASP A 29 16.38 13.81 18.78
C ASP A 29 15.18 13.30 17.98
N TRP A 30 15.25 13.42 16.66
CA TRP A 30 14.23 12.95 15.73
C TRP A 30 14.81 11.93 14.77
N MET A 31 14.03 10.91 14.44
CA MET A 31 14.37 9.88 13.47
C MET A 31 13.29 9.81 12.40
N VAL A 32 13.69 9.93 11.14
CA VAL A 32 12.85 9.65 9.98
C VAL A 32 13.43 8.45 9.24
N GLN A 33 12.71 7.34 9.24
CA GLN A 33 13.08 6.13 8.48
C GLN A 33 12.19 6.01 7.26
N VAL A 34 12.79 5.83 6.08
CA VAL A 34 12.12 5.76 4.79
C VAL A 34 12.50 4.47 4.07
N GLY A 35 11.50 3.73 3.61
CA GLY A 35 11.66 2.53 2.78
C GLY A 35 11.56 2.83 1.27
N PRO A 36 12.01 1.91 0.41
CA PRO A 36 12.02 2.08 -1.04
C PRO A 36 10.62 2.29 -1.63
N LEU A 37 9.59 1.71 -0.99
CA LEU A 37 8.20 1.82 -1.44
C LEU A 37 7.48 3.09 -0.95
N GLY A 38 8.18 3.97 -0.24
CA GLY A 38 7.69 5.29 0.16
C GLY A 38 7.05 5.33 1.54
N ALA A 39 6.83 4.14 2.06
CA ALA A 39 6.81 3.79 3.45
C ALA A 39 7.73 4.65 4.35
N TYR A 40 7.21 5.27 5.42
CA TYR A 40 8.05 5.97 6.39
C TYR A 40 7.53 5.92 7.83
N ALA A 41 8.45 6.07 8.79
CA ALA A 41 8.15 6.17 10.20
C ALA A 41 8.91 7.35 10.80
N ILE A 42 8.25 8.08 11.70
CA ILE A 42 8.85 9.18 12.45
C ILE A 42 8.84 8.80 13.92
N SER A 43 9.99 8.95 14.56
CA SER A 43 10.16 8.70 15.99
C SER A 43 10.97 9.82 16.60
N TRP A 44 10.82 10.02 17.90
CA TRP A 44 11.56 11.00 18.65
C TRP A 44 12.03 10.41 19.97
N ARG A 45 13.01 11.06 20.60
CA ARG A 45 13.44 10.76 21.97
C ARG A 45 14.02 12.01 22.60
N TRP A 46 14.09 12.05 23.93
CA TRP A 46 14.88 13.06 24.60
C TRP A 46 16.37 12.87 24.26
N THR A 47 17.08 13.96 23.95
CA THR A 47 18.51 13.88 23.60
C THR A 47 19.31 13.24 24.74
N GLY A 48 20.08 12.20 24.42
CA GLY A 48 20.86 11.42 25.39
C GLY A 48 20.18 10.14 25.88
N GLU A 49 18.88 9.97 25.61
CA GLU A 49 18.18 8.74 25.93
C GLU A 49 18.33 7.65 24.87
N ARG A 50 18.01 6.42 25.25
CA ARG A 50 18.15 5.24 24.38
C ARG A 50 16.86 4.88 23.67
N GLU A 51 15.72 5.09 24.30
CA GLU A 51 14.43 4.62 23.82
C GLU A 51 13.84 5.60 22.81
N TRP A 52 13.24 5.07 21.75
CA TRP A 52 12.58 5.85 20.71
C TRP A 52 11.08 5.72 20.85
N PHE A 53 10.38 6.85 20.85
CA PHE A 53 8.93 6.95 20.90
C PHE A 53 8.39 7.23 19.50
N THR A 54 7.34 6.52 19.08
CA THR A 54 6.63 6.84 17.84
C THR A 54 6.03 8.24 17.93
N SER A 55 6.22 9.06 16.89
CA SER A 55 5.68 10.42 16.89
C SER A 55 4.17 10.42 16.62
N ASP A 56 3.49 11.42 17.20
CA ASP A 56 2.11 11.73 16.86
C ASP A 56 2.04 12.22 15.41
N PRO A 57 1.25 11.57 14.52
CA PRO A 57 1.10 11.99 13.13
C PRO A 57 0.72 13.47 12.96
N GLN A 58 -0.05 14.05 13.89
CA GLN A 58 -0.46 15.46 13.81
C GLN A 58 0.72 16.42 14.03
N LYS A 59 1.70 16.05 14.86
CA LYS A 59 2.90 16.85 15.09
C LYS A 59 3.86 16.82 13.91
N CYS A 60 3.74 15.83 13.03
CA CYS A 60 4.63 15.63 11.90
C CYS A 60 3.93 15.78 10.55
N ASP A 61 2.73 16.37 10.52
CA ASP A 61 1.89 16.54 9.33
C ASP A 61 2.59 17.31 8.18
N ARG A 62 3.53 18.20 8.52
CA ARG A 62 4.33 18.98 7.57
C ARG A 62 5.69 18.34 7.20
N PHE A 63 6.01 17.15 7.72
CA PHE A 63 7.18 16.42 7.24
C PHE A 63 6.89 15.91 5.83
N LEU A 64 7.68 16.34 4.86
CA LEU A 64 7.56 15.89 3.49
C LEU A 64 8.55 14.75 3.28
N VAL A 65 8.04 13.57 3.02
CA VAL A 65 8.87 12.41 2.66
C VAL A 65 8.52 12.03 1.22
N ALA A 66 9.51 11.53 0.47
CA ALA A 66 9.40 11.05 -0.91
C ALA A 66 10.26 9.81 -1.09
N SER A 67 9.80 8.84 -1.88
CA SER A 67 10.67 7.79 -2.43
C SER A 67 10.32 7.46 -3.87
N ARG A 68 11.33 7.02 -4.62
CA ARG A 68 11.16 6.53 -6.00
C ARG A 68 12.06 5.34 -6.26
N VAL A 69 11.48 4.25 -6.72
CA VAL A 69 12.23 3.09 -7.20
C VAL A 69 12.52 3.26 -8.69
N GLY A 70 13.80 3.19 -9.06
CA GLY A 70 14.29 3.15 -10.43
C GLY A 70 14.75 1.73 -10.82
N LYS A 71 15.31 1.59 -12.03
CA LYS A 71 15.74 0.27 -12.55
C LYS A 71 16.89 -0.37 -11.75
N ARG A 72 17.79 0.44 -11.18
CA ARG A 72 19.02 -0.03 -10.50
C ARG A 72 19.26 0.65 -9.16
N GLU A 73 18.38 1.54 -8.77
CA GLU A 73 18.51 2.38 -7.59
C GLU A 73 17.13 2.72 -7.04
N TRP A 74 17.07 3.22 -5.82
CA TRP A 74 15.92 3.93 -5.32
C TRP A 74 16.41 5.20 -4.62
N LEU A 75 15.59 6.23 -4.66
CA LEU A 75 15.85 7.53 -4.07
C LEU A 75 14.88 7.74 -2.92
N ALA A 76 15.33 8.45 -1.89
CA ALA A 76 14.50 9.03 -0.86
C ALA A 76 14.85 10.50 -0.68
N GLU A 77 13.84 11.32 -0.43
CA GLU A 77 13.99 12.74 -0.11
C GLU A 77 13.14 13.03 1.12
N VAL A 78 13.68 13.79 2.07
CA VAL A 78 13.01 14.15 3.32
C VAL A 78 13.21 15.64 3.55
N ALA A 79 12.11 16.36 3.78
CA ALA A 79 12.09 17.76 4.14
C ALA A 79 11.35 17.94 5.46
N ILE A 80 12.01 18.61 6.39
CA ILE A 80 11.54 18.76 7.76
C ILE A 80 11.49 20.26 8.07
N PRO A 81 10.29 20.83 8.27
CA PRO A 81 10.19 22.21 8.75
C PRO A 81 10.88 22.33 10.11
N LEU A 82 11.83 23.26 10.23
CA LEU A 82 12.62 23.40 11.46
C LEU A 82 11.77 23.82 12.65
N ASP A 83 10.65 24.51 12.43
CA ASP A 83 9.70 24.87 13.48
C ASP A 83 8.97 23.64 14.05
N GLN A 84 8.82 22.55 13.30
CA GLN A 84 8.37 21.26 13.85
C GLN A 84 9.42 20.60 14.76
N LEU A 85 10.67 21.08 14.73
CA LEU A 85 11.76 20.62 15.58
C LEU A 85 12.06 21.57 16.74
N GLY A 86 11.17 22.54 17.02
CA GLY A 86 11.40 23.56 18.06
C GLY A 86 12.19 24.78 17.58
N SER A 87 12.29 25.00 16.27
CA SER A 87 13.04 26.12 15.65
C SER A 87 14.51 26.18 16.07
N PRO A 88 15.29 25.09 15.90
CA PRO A 88 16.66 25.05 16.36
C PRO A 88 17.55 26.05 15.63
N ARG A 89 18.56 26.54 16.34
CA ARG A 89 19.58 27.38 15.73
C ARG A 89 20.39 26.58 14.70
N PRO A 90 20.84 27.21 13.60
CA PRO A 90 21.67 26.59 12.56
C PRO A 90 22.82 25.71 13.08
N ASP A 91 23.50 26.16 14.13
CA ASP A 91 24.66 25.50 14.75
C ASP A 91 24.31 24.33 15.69
N TYR A 92 23.04 24.17 16.03
CA TYR A 92 22.54 23.13 16.96
C TYR A 92 21.99 21.89 16.27
N LEU A 93 21.95 21.87 14.95
CA LEU A 93 21.43 20.73 14.19
C LEU A 93 22.58 19.83 13.71
N ARG A 94 22.52 18.58 14.15
CA ARG A 94 23.44 17.52 13.72
C ARG A 94 22.67 16.43 13.01
N LEU A 95 23.27 15.84 11.99
CA LEU A 95 22.66 14.79 11.18
C LEU A 95 23.53 13.53 11.20
N GLU A 96 22.85 12.41 11.34
CA GLU A 96 23.35 11.07 11.08
C GLU A 96 22.43 10.41 10.05
N VAL A 97 23.02 9.76 9.05
CA VAL A 97 22.30 9.04 8.01
C VAL A 97 22.77 7.59 8.01
N GLU A 98 21.85 6.66 8.15
CA GLU A 98 22.10 5.22 8.03
C GLU A 98 21.31 4.69 6.83
N ARG A 99 21.96 3.86 6.02
CA ARG A 99 21.30 3.06 5.00
C ARG A 99 21.57 1.60 5.29
N ASN A 100 20.56 0.76 5.20
CA ASN A 100 20.77 -0.67 5.07
C ASN A 100 20.36 -1.16 3.68
N ARG A 101 20.87 -2.33 3.34
CA ARG A 101 20.36 -3.24 2.35
C ARG A 101 20.12 -4.54 3.08
N ALA A 102 18.88 -4.99 3.07
CA ALA A 102 18.51 -6.19 3.77
C ALA A 102 19.17 -7.43 3.16
N GLU A 103 19.39 -8.45 4.00
CA GLU A 103 19.89 -9.75 3.58
C GLU A 103 18.96 -10.40 2.53
N ARG A 104 19.55 -11.03 1.53
CA ARG A 104 18.87 -11.80 0.48
C ARG A 104 19.57 -13.13 0.29
N GLN A 105 18.90 -14.09 -0.32
CA GLN A 105 19.52 -15.37 -0.65
C GLN A 105 20.80 -15.13 -1.47
N GLY A 106 21.95 -15.54 -0.93
CA GLY A 106 23.26 -15.34 -1.55
C GLY A 106 23.80 -13.90 -1.50
N THR A 107 23.21 -12.99 -0.72
CA THR A 107 23.72 -11.63 -0.50
C THR A 107 23.50 -11.21 0.96
N PRO A 108 24.56 -11.05 1.76
CA PRO A 108 24.44 -10.66 3.17
C PRO A 108 23.83 -9.27 3.32
N ASP A 109 23.43 -8.92 4.54
CA ASP A 109 23.06 -7.55 4.86
C ASP A 109 24.25 -6.60 4.65
N GLU A 110 23.95 -5.37 4.22
CA GLU A 110 24.96 -4.33 4.07
C GLU A 110 24.45 -3.06 4.74
N ARG A 111 25.29 -2.44 5.57
CA ARG A 111 24.98 -1.16 6.20
C ARG A 111 26.02 -0.12 5.86
N TRP A 112 25.55 1.10 5.66
CA TRP A 112 26.35 2.28 5.44
C TRP A 112 25.88 3.37 6.39
N ARG A 113 26.82 4.16 6.88
CA ARG A 113 26.56 5.26 7.81
C ARG A 113 27.32 6.51 7.37
N TRP A 114 26.70 7.66 7.54
CA TRP A 114 27.34 8.96 7.41
C TRP A 114 26.99 9.84 8.62
N PRO A 115 27.96 10.56 9.20
CA PRO A 115 29.39 10.41 8.96
C PRO A 115 29.91 9.04 9.44
N ASP A 116 30.99 8.57 8.84
CA ASP A 116 31.59 7.25 9.10
C ASP A 116 32.48 7.24 10.36
N GLN A 117 33.17 8.36 10.64
CA GLN A 117 34.11 8.49 11.78
C GLN A 117 33.54 9.22 13.01
N GLN A 118 32.37 9.86 12.88
CA GLN A 118 31.76 10.67 13.94
C GLN A 118 30.35 10.18 14.26
N PRO A 119 29.79 10.48 15.44
CA PRO A 119 28.41 10.11 15.74
C PRO A 119 27.40 10.84 14.84
N SER A 120 27.70 12.06 14.43
CA SER A 120 26.84 12.91 13.59
C SER A 120 27.65 14.09 13.05
N ALA A 121 27.26 14.67 11.92
CA ALA A 121 27.92 15.84 11.31
C ALA A 121 27.05 17.09 11.44
N ALA A 122 27.66 18.28 11.41
CA ALA A 122 26.91 19.54 11.31
C ALA A 122 26.21 19.63 9.95
N VAL A 123 24.98 20.13 9.94
CA VAL A 123 24.26 20.38 8.68
C VAL A 123 24.66 21.75 8.14
N ALA A 124 25.08 21.79 6.88
CA ALA A 124 25.43 23.04 6.23
C ALA A 124 24.19 23.92 6.11
N THR A 125 24.28 25.14 6.64
CA THR A 125 23.20 26.11 6.59
C THR A 125 23.46 27.09 5.45
N LEU A 126 22.52 27.19 4.52
CA LEU A 126 22.57 28.23 3.51
C LEU A 126 22.29 29.58 4.19
N PRO A 127 23.07 30.64 3.91
CA PRO A 127 22.81 31.96 4.47
C PRO A 127 21.40 32.40 4.07
N SER A 128 20.57 32.79 5.04
CA SER A 128 19.27 33.39 4.76
C SER A 128 19.47 34.83 4.27
N THR A 129 19.82 35.02 3.01
CA THR A 129 19.65 36.34 2.39
C THR A 129 18.16 36.57 2.18
N ALA A 130 17.67 37.76 2.55
CA ALA A 130 16.29 38.14 2.31
C ALA A 130 15.95 37.92 0.82
N GLY A 131 14.97 37.06 0.54
CA GLY A 131 14.55 36.73 -0.82
C GLY A 131 15.15 35.45 -1.43
N THR A 132 15.98 34.68 -0.71
CA THR A 132 16.34 33.32 -1.18
C THR A 132 15.10 32.44 -1.09
N PRO A 133 14.57 31.92 -2.22
CA PRO A 133 13.44 31.02 -2.18
C PRO A 133 13.85 29.74 -1.44
N ALA A 134 12.92 29.17 -0.65
CA ALA A 134 13.14 27.86 -0.05
C ALA A 134 13.56 26.86 -1.14
N PRO A 135 14.51 25.95 -0.86
CA PRO A 135 14.91 24.95 -1.84
C PRO A 135 13.65 24.23 -2.33
N VAL A 136 13.44 24.27 -3.64
CA VAL A 136 12.30 23.61 -4.28
C VAL A 136 12.56 22.10 -4.17
N LEU A 137 11.83 21.43 -3.28
CA LEU A 137 11.79 19.98 -3.32
C LEU A 137 11.31 19.57 -4.70
N LYS A 138 12.10 18.74 -5.39
CA LYS A 138 11.61 18.02 -6.57
C LYS A 138 10.73 16.88 -6.08
N MET A 139 9.59 17.24 -5.49
CA MET A 139 8.67 16.29 -4.90
C MET A 139 8.30 15.23 -5.94
N VAL A 140 8.73 14.00 -5.68
CA VAL A 140 7.93 12.84 -6.05
C VAL A 140 7.02 12.63 -4.85
N LEU A 141 5.89 13.34 -4.81
CA LEU A 141 4.90 13.23 -3.73
C LEU A 141 4.67 11.75 -3.41
N LEU A 142 4.79 11.39 -2.14
CA LEU A 142 4.47 10.02 -1.71
C LEU A 142 3.02 9.73 -2.00
N GLY A 143 2.82 8.65 -2.72
CA GLY A 143 1.52 8.03 -2.84
C GLY A 143 0.72 8.40 -4.06
N ASN A 144 -0.49 7.88 -4.07
CA ASN A 144 -1.40 8.07 -5.18
C ASN A 144 -1.96 9.50 -5.15
N GLN A 145 -1.76 10.23 -6.25
CA GLN A 145 -2.23 11.61 -6.44
C GLN A 145 -3.47 11.68 -7.35
N GLU A 146 -4.09 10.54 -7.63
CA GLU A 146 -5.40 10.55 -8.29
C GLU A 146 -6.42 11.21 -7.37
N GLN A 147 -7.47 11.78 -7.96
CA GLN A 147 -8.59 12.35 -7.20
C GLN A 147 -9.11 11.32 -6.18
N PRO A 148 -9.56 11.71 -4.97
CA PRO A 148 -10.11 10.74 -4.02
C PRO A 148 -11.22 9.87 -4.64
N LEU A 149 -11.32 8.63 -4.16
CA LEU A 149 -12.49 7.79 -4.43
C LEU A 149 -13.60 8.28 -3.50
N GLU A 150 -14.55 9.02 -4.06
CA GLU A 150 -15.75 9.43 -3.34
C GLU A 150 -16.64 8.21 -3.07
N VAL A 151 -17.06 8.07 -1.82
CA VAL A 151 -17.98 7.02 -1.38
C VAL A 151 -19.18 7.71 -0.74
N GLY A 152 -20.37 7.32 -1.19
CA GLY A 152 -21.61 7.98 -0.78
C GLY A 152 -22.16 7.41 0.52
N TRP A 153 -22.96 8.21 1.21
CA TRP A 153 -23.60 7.86 2.46
C TRP A 153 -25.04 7.36 2.30
N ARG A 154 -25.39 6.37 3.12
CA ARG A 154 -26.77 5.90 3.35
C ARG A 154 -27.03 5.82 4.85
N SER A 155 -28.26 6.11 5.27
CA SER A 155 -28.67 5.94 6.67
C SER A 155 -28.63 4.49 7.15
N SER A 156 -28.75 3.53 6.24
CA SER A 156 -28.60 2.11 6.48
C SER A 156 -28.04 1.42 5.25
N LEU A 157 -27.11 0.48 5.46
CA LEU A 157 -26.61 -0.35 4.37
C LEU A 157 -27.65 -1.38 3.90
N PRO A 158 -27.66 -1.75 2.61
CA PRO A 158 -28.53 -2.79 2.07
C PRO A 158 -28.34 -4.15 2.75
N ALA A 159 -29.36 -5.01 2.70
CA ALA A 159 -29.27 -6.37 3.22
C ALA A 159 -28.10 -7.14 2.56
N MET A 160 -27.44 -8.03 3.31
CA MET A 160 -26.18 -8.64 2.88
C MET A 160 -26.28 -9.44 1.58
N ASN A 161 -27.46 -10.02 1.32
CA ASN A 161 -27.79 -10.75 0.11
C ASN A 161 -28.16 -9.87 -1.11
N SER A 162 -28.13 -8.53 -0.99
CA SER A 162 -28.43 -7.61 -2.08
C SER A 162 -27.37 -7.70 -3.20
N ARG A 163 -27.84 -7.69 -4.44
CA ARG A 163 -27.09 -7.97 -5.66
C ARG A 163 -26.75 -6.72 -6.46
N TRP A 164 -25.90 -6.91 -7.48
CA TRP A 164 -25.30 -5.84 -8.28
C TRP A 164 -26.31 -4.88 -8.93
N THR A 165 -27.46 -5.44 -9.33
CA THR A 165 -28.53 -4.77 -10.08
C THR A 165 -29.74 -4.44 -9.22
N ASP A 166 -29.71 -4.73 -7.92
CA ASP A 166 -30.78 -4.38 -6.99
C ASP A 166 -30.91 -2.86 -6.88
N SER A 167 -32.08 -2.38 -6.45
CA SER A 167 -32.39 -0.94 -6.35
C SER A 167 -31.36 -0.14 -5.58
N ASP A 168 -30.74 -0.73 -4.56
CA ASP A 168 -29.80 -0.06 -3.68
C ASP A 168 -28.41 0.12 -4.32
N TRP A 169 -28.05 -0.74 -5.28
CA TRP A 169 -26.74 -0.75 -5.93
C TRP A 169 -26.79 -0.28 -7.38
N LYS A 170 -27.92 -0.40 -8.07
CA LYS A 170 -28.04 -0.21 -9.53
C LYS A 170 -27.46 1.13 -10.01
N ASP A 171 -27.69 2.21 -9.24
CA ASP A 171 -27.31 3.57 -9.60
C ASP A 171 -25.98 4.00 -8.96
N VAL A 172 -25.39 3.17 -8.09
CA VAL A 172 -24.08 3.43 -7.49
C VAL A 172 -23.00 3.33 -8.56
N PRO A 173 -22.12 4.35 -8.72
CA PRO A 173 -20.99 4.28 -9.63
C PRO A 173 -20.11 3.07 -9.36
N SER A 174 -19.71 2.39 -10.45
CA SER A 174 -18.75 1.29 -10.40
C SER A 174 -17.38 1.75 -10.87
N TRP A 175 -16.35 1.22 -10.23
CA TRP A 175 -14.95 1.39 -10.61
C TRP A 175 -14.39 0.08 -11.17
N ILE A 176 -13.47 0.15 -12.12
CA ILE A 176 -12.85 -1.02 -12.73
C ILE A 176 -11.42 -1.17 -12.20
N LEU A 177 -11.03 -2.40 -11.86
CA LEU A 177 -9.64 -2.73 -11.50
C LEU A 177 -8.78 -2.87 -12.77
N HIS A 178 -7.55 -2.38 -12.71
CA HIS A 178 -6.58 -2.41 -13.82
C HIS A 178 -5.40 -3.32 -13.50
N ARG A 179 -4.70 -3.84 -14.51
CA ARG A 179 -3.45 -4.59 -14.28
C ARG A 179 -2.43 -3.71 -13.55
N ASN A 180 -1.72 -4.29 -12.57
CA ASN A 180 -0.75 -3.55 -11.76
C ASN A 180 0.61 -3.38 -12.48
N GLU A 181 0.62 -2.66 -13.59
CA GLU A 181 1.80 -2.42 -14.43
C GLU A 181 1.92 -0.95 -14.86
N PRO A 182 3.11 -0.47 -15.27
CA PRO A 182 3.22 0.83 -15.93
C PRO A 182 2.29 0.89 -17.15
N TRP A 183 1.58 2.01 -17.35
CA TRP A 183 0.55 2.14 -18.39
C TRP A 183 -0.54 1.09 -18.29
N ALA A 184 -1.11 0.98 -17.09
CA ALA A 184 -2.07 -0.04 -16.72
C ALA A 184 -3.19 -0.23 -17.74
N ARG A 185 -3.32 -1.47 -18.20
CA ARG A 185 -4.39 -1.93 -19.10
C ARG A 185 -5.48 -2.62 -18.30
N LEU A 186 -6.62 -2.85 -18.94
CA LEU A 186 -7.65 -3.70 -18.36
C LEU A 186 -7.13 -5.15 -18.25
N PRO A 187 -7.46 -5.87 -17.17
CA PRO A 187 -7.21 -7.30 -17.07
C PRO A 187 -8.07 -8.06 -18.09
N ARG A 188 -7.65 -9.28 -18.45
CA ARG A 188 -8.42 -10.13 -19.38
C ARG A 188 -9.82 -10.44 -18.82
N PHE A 189 -9.89 -10.61 -17.51
CA PHE A 189 -11.13 -10.87 -16.80
C PHE A 189 -11.43 -9.70 -15.84
N PRO A 190 -12.27 -8.74 -16.24
CA PRO A 190 -12.47 -7.50 -15.51
C PRO A 190 -13.12 -7.70 -14.15
N THR A 191 -12.91 -6.73 -13.27
CA THR A 191 -13.54 -6.67 -11.95
C THR A 191 -14.04 -5.27 -11.73
N GLU A 192 -15.33 -5.20 -11.45
CA GLU A 192 -16.04 -3.96 -11.16
C GLU A 192 -16.32 -3.91 -9.66
N VAL A 193 -16.22 -2.72 -9.06
CA VAL A 193 -16.45 -2.52 -7.63
C VAL A 193 -17.34 -1.31 -7.39
N LYS A 194 -18.34 -1.47 -6.54
CA LYS A 194 -19.19 -0.40 -6.01
C LYS A 194 -18.92 -0.23 -4.52
N LEU A 195 -18.99 1.01 -4.04
CA LEU A 195 -18.74 1.35 -2.64
C LEU A 195 -19.85 2.25 -2.10
N MET A 196 -20.23 2.06 -0.84
CA MET A 196 -21.08 2.99 -0.07
C MET A 196 -20.75 2.87 1.42
N HIS A 197 -21.16 3.83 2.24
CA HIS A 197 -20.98 3.76 3.69
C HIS A 197 -22.21 4.26 4.46
N ASP A 198 -22.30 3.90 5.74
CA ASP A 198 -23.27 4.47 6.68
C ASP A 198 -22.63 5.39 7.74
N GLY A 199 -21.31 5.60 7.62
CA GLY A 199 -20.50 6.39 8.56
C GLY A 199 -19.78 5.53 9.61
N ARG A 200 -20.22 4.29 9.82
CA ARG A 200 -19.57 3.29 10.70
C ARG A 200 -19.00 2.12 9.92
N THR A 201 -19.61 1.78 8.79
CA THR A 201 -19.31 0.63 7.96
C THR A 201 -19.08 1.08 6.54
N LEU A 202 -18.00 0.60 5.92
CA LEU A 202 -17.75 0.74 4.49
C LEU A 202 -18.18 -0.57 3.80
N ALA A 203 -19.23 -0.51 3.00
CA ALA A 203 -19.69 -1.62 2.17
C ALA A 203 -19.03 -1.58 0.80
N ILE A 204 -18.44 -2.71 0.41
CA ILE A 204 -17.73 -2.89 -0.85
C ILE A 204 -18.34 -4.09 -1.54
N LEU A 205 -18.87 -3.90 -2.75
CA LEU A 205 -19.43 -4.94 -3.58
C LEU A 205 -18.59 -5.08 -4.84
N ALA A 206 -17.98 -6.25 -5.04
CA ALA A 206 -17.18 -6.57 -6.21
C ALA A 206 -17.89 -7.60 -7.09
N ARG A 207 -17.83 -7.38 -8.40
CA ARG A 207 -18.23 -8.34 -9.44
C ARG A 207 -17.00 -8.74 -10.24
N CYS A 208 -16.58 -9.98 -10.07
CA CYS A 208 -15.39 -10.56 -10.66
C CYS A 208 -15.79 -11.44 -11.85
N ILE A 209 -15.61 -10.96 -13.08
CA ILE A 209 -15.86 -11.78 -14.27
C ILE A 209 -14.89 -12.97 -14.25
N GLU A 210 -15.40 -14.18 -14.32
CA GLU A 210 -14.62 -15.41 -14.35
C GLU A 210 -15.43 -16.48 -15.11
N PRO A 211 -15.29 -16.54 -16.45
CA PRO A 211 -15.96 -17.55 -17.27
C PRO A 211 -15.33 -18.94 -17.11
N GLY A 212 -14.10 -19.01 -16.61
CA GLY A 212 -13.46 -20.26 -16.23
C GLY A 212 -14.01 -20.80 -14.90
N GLY A 213 -13.61 -22.02 -14.56
CA GLY A 213 -13.85 -22.56 -13.22
C GLY A 213 -13.19 -21.70 -12.13
N LEU A 214 -13.88 -21.60 -10.99
CA LEU A 214 -13.39 -20.92 -9.79
C LEU A 214 -12.40 -21.81 -9.03
N VAL A 215 -11.28 -21.23 -8.61
CA VAL A 215 -10.32 -21.82 -7.69
C VAL A 215 -10.63 -21.30 -6.29
N ALA A 216 -11.15 -22.18 -5.44
CA ALA A 216 -11.49 -21.87 -4.05
C ALA A 216 -11.20 -23.09 -3.16
N ARG A 217 -9.91 -23.36 -2.93
CA ARG A 217 -9.37 -24.51 -2.19
C ARG A 217 -9.31 -24.26 -0.69
N VAL A 218 -9.08 -23.01 -0.29
CA VAL A 218 -9.01 -22.63 1.13
C VAL A 218 -10.41 -22.71 1.72
N SER A 219 -10.51 -23.39 2.86
CA SER A 219 -11.78 -23.72 3.52
C SER A 219 -11.77 -23.42 5.02
N GLU A 220 -10.88 -22.52 5.44
CA GLU A 220 -10.79 -22.05 6.82
C GLU A 220 -10.58 -20.54 6.85
N ARG A 221 -11.00 -19.92 7.96
CA ARG A 221 -10.74 -18.51 8.21
C ARG A 221 -9.24 -18.28 8.40
N ASP A 222 -8.74 -17.17 7.89
CA ASP A 222 -7.33 -16.77 7.93
C ASP A 222 -6.35 -17.73 7.22
N GLY A 223 -6.89 -18.65 6.41
CA GLY A 223 -6.09 -19.49 5.54
C GLY A 223 -5.40 -18.70 4.41
N PRO A 224 -4.43 -19.30 3.72
CA PRO A 224 -3.63 -18.64 2.69
C PRO A 224 -4.41 -18.41 1.38
N LEU A 225 -5.17 -17.31 1.33
CA LEU A 225 -6.00 -16.90 0.18
C LEU A 225 -5.20 -16.40 -1.04
N ASP A 226 -3.88 -16.42 -0.97
CA ASP A 226 -2.98 -16.09 -2.09
C ASP A 226 -2.82 -17.23 -3.11
N THR A 227 -3.53 -18.35 -2.92
CA THR A 227 -3.57 -19.49 -3.84
C THR A 227 -4.91 -19.69 -4.54
N ASP A 228 -5.95 -18.99 -4.07
CA ASP A 228 -7.32 -19.04 -4.60
C ASP A 228 -7.62 -17.82 -5.47
N ASP A 229 -8.68 -17.89 -6.29
CA ASP A 229 -9.30 -16.65 -6.75
C ASP A 229 -9.70 -15.84 -5.50
N SER A 230 -9.30 -14.58 -5.42
CA SER A 230 -9.64 -13.76 -4.26
C SER A 230 -9.84 -12.30 -4.63
N PHE A 231 -10.79 -11.67 -3.93
CA PHE A 231 -10.96 -10.23 -3.89
C PHE A 231 -10.45 -9.73 -2.55
N GLN A 232 -9.64 -8.68 -2.58
CA GLN A 232 -8.91 -8.20 -1.43
C GLN A 232 -9.07 -6.68 -1.31
N VAL A 233 -9.18 -6.21 -0.07
CA VAL A 233 -9.28 -4.81 0.29
C VAL A 233 -8.20 -4.51 1.30
N TYR A 234 -7.35 -3.55 0.99
CA TYR A 234 -6.40 -2.99 1.92
C TYR A 234 -6.85 -1.59 2.31
N LEU A 235 -6.90 -1.31 3.61
CA LEU A 235 -7.22 0.02 4.14
C LEU A 235 -6.09 0.54 5.02
N THR A 236 -5.89 1.84 4.98
CA THR A 236 -4.96 2.53 5.87
C THR A 236 -5.41 3.96 6.18
N THR A 237 -4.89 4.49 7.27
CA THR A 237 -4.95 5.89 7.68
C THR A 237 -3.58 6.56 7.65
N SER A 238 -2.52 5.82 7.29
CA SER A 238 -1.13 6.29 7.28
C SER A 238 -0.34 5.72 6.11
N ALA A 239 0.90 6.14 5.94
CA ALA A 239 1.79 5.56 4.93
C ALA A 239 2.42 4.23 5.38
N SER A 240 2.17 3.77 6.62
CA SER A 240 3.02 2.78 7.30
C SER A 240 2.36 1.60 7.97
N ALA A 241 1.06 1.67 8.24
CA ALA A 241 0.26 0.54 8.68
C ALA A 241 -0.81 0.24 7.64
N TYR A 242 -1.37 -0.97 7.64
CA TYR A 242 -2.54 -1.30 6.84
C TYR A 242 -3.31 -2.45 7.50
N VAL A 243 -4.59 -2.55 7.16
CA VAL A 243 -5.37 -3.77 7.34
C VAL A 243 -5.61 -4.41 5.98
N GLN A 244 -5.62 -5.74 5.94
CA GLN A 244 -5.95 -6.54 4.78
C GLN A 244 -7.20 -7.33 5.09
N TYR A 245 -8.16 -7.27 4.18
CA TYR A 245 -9.29 -8.18 4.09
C TYR A 245 -9.18 -8.92 2.77
N ALA A 246 -9.33 -10.23 2.78
CA ALA A 246 -9.40 -11.03 1.55
C ALA A 246 -10.53 -12.05 1.66
N VAL A 247 -11.20 -12.32 0.54
CA VAL A 247 -12.26 -13.32 0.46
C VAL A 247 -12.13 -14.13 -0.84
N ASN A 248 -12.32 -15.44 -0.75
CA ASN A 248 -12.42 -16.33 -1.91
C ASN A 248 -13.88 -16.56 -2.34
N PRO A 249 -14.15 -17.12 -3.53
CA PRO A 249 -15.53 -17.37 -3.98
C PRO A 249 -16.38 -18.26 -3.06
N SER A 250 -15.76 -19.06 -2.19
CA SER A 250 -16.44 -19.90 -1.20
C SER A 250 -16.82 -19.13 0.08
N GLY A 251 -16.45 -17.86 0.20
CA GLY A 251 -16.81 -16.98 1.32
C GLY A 251 -15.86 -17.07 2.52
N TYR A 252 -14.75 -17.80 2.41
CA TYR A 252 -13.74 -17.82 3.45
C TYR A 252 -12.95 -16.52 3.43
N VAL A 253 -12.75 -15.96 4.63
CA VAL A 253 -12.16 -14.64 4.85
C VAL A 253 -10.82 -14.76 5.54
N LEU A 254 -9.89 -13.90 5.14
CA LEU A 254 -8.69 -13.53 5.87
C LEU A 254 -8.84 -12.09 6.32
N ASP A 255 -8.66 -11.82 7.61
CA ASP A 255 -8.41 -10.47 8.10
C ASP A 255 -7.11 -10.39 8.89
N ALA A 256 -6.36 -9.33 8.63
CA ALA A 256 -5.05 -9.17 9.24
C ALA A 256 -4.61 -7.71 9.25
N ALA A 257 -3.81 -7.36 10.24
CA ALA A 257 -3.16 -6.06 10.31
C ALA A 257 -1.66 -6.21 10.04
N GLY A 258 -1.07 -5.25 9.35
CA GLY A 258 0.34 -5.28 8.99
C GLY A 258 0.95 -3.90 9.00
N HIS A 259 2.28 -3.88 9.07
CA HIS A 259 3.06 -2.69 8.78
C HIS A 259 3.61 -2.81 7.36
N GLN A 260 3.83 -1.66 6.73
CA GLN A 260 4.43 -1.52 5.41
C GLN A 260 5.64 -2.41 5.19
N GLY A 261 5.86 -2.82 3.94
CA GLY A 261 7.07 -3.47 3.53
C GLY A 261 6.93 -4.70 2.63
N SER A 262 8.06 -5.33 2.35
CA SER A 262 8.23 -6.45 1.46
C SER A 262 7.49 -7.68 2.00
N PRO A 263 7.14 -8.64 1.12
CA PRO A 263 6.46 -9.86 1.53
C PRO A 263 7.13 -10.63 2.68
N ARG A 264 8.43 -10.39 2.92
CA ARG A 264 9.24 -11.05 3.95
C ARG A 264 8.99 -10.54 5.37
N LEU A 265 8.81 -9.23 5.57
CA LEU A 265 8.64 -8.62 6.90
C LEU A 265 7.22 -8.17 7.20
N SER A 266 6.47 -7.78 6.16
CA SER A 266 5.10 -7.32 6.31
C SER A 266 4.15 -8.50 6.31
N LYS A 267 4.44 -9.55 7.07
CA LYS A 267 3.48 -10.64 7.23
C LYS A 267 2.24 -10.05 7.91
N PRO A 268 1.07 -10.11 7.26
CA PRO A 268 -0.17 -9.74 7.91
C PRO A 268 -0.30 -10.59 9.17
N ARG A 269 -0.48 -9.94 10.32
CA ARG A 269 -0.75 -10.64 11.58
C ARG A 269 -2.22 -11.00 11.59
N SER A 270 -2.53 -12.27 11.35
CA SER A 270 -3.87 -12.85 11.40
C SER A 270 -4.42 -13.04 12.81
N GLU A 271 -3.64 -12.68 13.84
CA GLU A 271 -4.10 -12.68 15.23
C GLU A 271 -5.23 -11.67 15.47
N TRP A 272 -5.30 -10.62 14.63
CA TRP A 272 -6.38 -9.64 14.68
C TRP A 272 -7.60 -10.14 13.89
N ASN A 273 -8.66 -10.46 14.62
CA ASN A 273 -9.97 -10.79 14.07
C ASN A 273 -10.91 -9.59 14.19
N SER A 274 -11.46 -9.16 13.07
CA SER A 274 -12.45 -8.09 12.99
C SER A 274 -13.88 -8.64 12.96
N SER A 275 -14.85 -7.75 13.20
CA SER A 275 -16.28 -8.04 12.99
C SER A 275 -16.73 -7.87 11.53
N VAL A 276 -15.82 -8.05 10.55
CA VAL A 276 -16.15 -7.96 9.13
C VAL A 276 -17.26 -8.94 8.76
N ARG A 277 -18.24 -8.48 7.97
CA ARG A 277 -19.26 -9.34 7.39
C ARG A 277 -18.97 -9.54 5.91
N VAL A 278 -19.09 -10.78 5.47
CA VAL A 278 -18.76 -11.18 4.10
C VAL A 278 -19.90 -12.01 3.52
N ALA A 279 -20.19 -11.82 2.25
CA ALA A 279 -21.02 -12.73 1.48
C ALA A 279 -20.48 -12.88 0.06
N THR A 280 -20.61 -14.08 -0.49
CA THR A 280 -20.18 -14.39 -1.85
C THR A 280 -21.25 -15.12 -2.61
N TRP A 281 -21.25 -14.92 -3.91
CA TRP A 281 -22.22 -15.55 -4.80
C TRP A 281 -21.57 -15.93 -6.11
N LYS A 282 -21.99 -17.06 -6.66
CA LYS A 282 -21.61 -17.49 -7.99
C LYS A 282 -22.71 -17.09 -8.96
N GLU A 283 -22.32 -16.54 -10.10
CA GLU A 283 -23.21 -16.20 -11.21
C GLU A 283 -22.66 -16.86 -12.49
N GLU A 284 -23.45 -16.86 -13.56
CA GLU A 284 -22.96 -17.34 -14.84
C GLU A 284 -21.83 -16.44 -15.34
N GLY A 285 -20.63 -17.01 -15.49
CA GLY A 285 -19.44 -16.32 -15.97
C GLY A 285 -18.85 -15.28 -15.01
N ALA A 286 -19.30 -15.22 -13.76
CA ALA A 286 -18.79 -14.31 -12.76
C ALA A 286 -18.96 -14.86 -11.34
N TRP A 287 -18.27 -14.24 -10.39
CA TRP A 287 -18.60 -14.38 -8.98
C TRP A 287 -18.58 -13.00 -8.33
N MET A 288 -19.30 -12.88 -7.24
CA MET A 288 -19.46 -11.63 -6.52
C MET A 288 -18.99 -11.79 -5.07
N ALA A 289 -18.44 -10.71 -4.53
CA ALA A 289 -18.03 -10.60 -3.15
C ALA A 289 -18.57 -9.31 -2.55
N ARG A 290 -19.19 -9.39 -1.39
CA ARG A 290 -19.53 -8.24 -0.55
C ARG A 290 -18.74 -8.30 0.74
N LEU A 291 -18.13 -7.18 1.11
CA LEU A 291 -17.48 -6.97 2.39
C LEU A 291 -18.04 -5.71 3.04
N ASP A 292 -18.52 -5.84 4.28
CA ASP A 292 -18.92 -4.73 5.13
C ASP A 292 -17.85 -4.54 6.21
N LEU A 293 -17.00 -3.52 6.04
CA LEU A 293 -15.81 -3.28 6.85
C LEU A 293 -16.12 -2.32 8.02
N PRO A 294 -15.90 -2.72 9.29
CA PRO A 294 -16.16 -1.89 10.46
C PRO A 294 -15.08 -0.81 10.64
N LEU A 295 -15.37 0.44 10.28
CA LEU A 295 -14.38 1.52 10.24
C LEU A 295 -13.78 1.83 11.61
N ASP A 296 -14.56 1.73 12.70
CA ASP A 296 -14.06 2.00 14.05
C ASP A 296 -13.06 0.93 14.52
N ALA A 297 -13.32 -0.35 14.25
CA ALA A 297 -12.39 -1.42 14.56
C ALA A 297 -11.10 -1.28 13.73
N VAL A 298 -11.22 -0.87 12.47
CA VAL A 298 -10.06 -0.58 11.62
C VAL A 298 -9.25 0.60 12.15
N ARG A 299 -9.89 1.69 12.60
CA ARG A 299 -9.19 2.82 13.24
C ARG A 299 -8.41 2.39 14.46
N GLN A 300 -9.01 1.57 15.32
CA GLN A 300 -8.37 1.12 16.55
C GLN A 300 -7.09 0.32 16.27
N VAL A 301 -7.12 -0.61 15.32
CA VAL A 301 -5.94 -1.43 15.01
C VAL A 301 -4.85 -0.63 14.26
N LEU A 302 -5.23 0.41 13.52
CA LEU A 302 -4.31 1.31 12.84
C LEU A 302 -3.73 2.41 13.76
N GLY A 303 -4.07 2.41 15.05
CA GLY A 303 -3.51 3.33 16.03
C GLY A 303 -4.22 4.68 16.14
N GLY A 304 -5.47 4.80 15.68
CA GLY A 304 -6.32 5.96 15.96
C GLY A 304 -7.10 6.51 14.76
N ALA A 305 -7.58 7.75 14.91
CA ALA A 305 -8.34 8.44 13.89
C ALA A 305 -7.49 8.71 12.62
N PRO A 306 -8.09 8.75 11.42
CA PRO A 306 -7.37 9.14 10.22
C PRO A 306 -6.72 10.51 10.39
N GLY A 307 -5.45 10.64 9.98
CA GLY A 307 -4.79 11.94 9.91
C GLY A 307 -5.39 12.84 8.82
N SER A 308 -4.72 13.96 8.51
CA SER A 308 -5.13 14.89 7.44
C SER A 308 -5.32 14.23 6.07
N ASP A 309 -4.57 13.15 5.81
CA ASP A 309 -4.67 12.36 4.59
C ASP A 309 -5.96 11.54 4.46
N GLY A 310 -6.69 11.34 5.56
CA GLY A 310 -7.92 10.56 5.61
C GLY A 310 -7.69 9.06 5.42
N TRP A 311 -8.73 8.37 4.96
CA TRP A 311 -8.66 6.96 4.58
C TRP A 311 -7.96 6.79 3.24
N LYS A 312 -7.20 5.72 3.07
CA LYS A 312 -6.68 5.28 1.77
C LYS A 312 -6.99 3.81 1.54
N VAL A 313 -7.26 3.44 0.30
CA VAL A 313 -7.64 2.08 -0.11
C VAL A 313 -6.78 1.56 -1.27
N LEU A 314 -6.56 0.25 -1.25
CA LEU A 314 -6.21 -0.55 -2.42
C LEU A 314 -7.20 -1.70 -2.52
N LEU A 315 -7.92 -1.75 -3.63
CA LEU A 315 -8.75 -2.88 -4.04
C LEU A 315 -7.91 -3.76 -4.95
N LEU A 316 -7.98 -5.07 -4.78
CA LEU A 316 -7.17 -6.02 -5.52
C LEU A 316 -7.98 -7.27 -5.85
N ARG A 317 -7.83 -7.77 -7.07
CA ARG A 317 -8.21 -9.14 -7.41
C ARG A 317 -6.94 -9.92 -7.71
N TYR A 318 -6.80 -11.06 -7.04
CA TYR A 318 -5.82 -12.07 -7.37
C TYR A 318 -6.50 -13.22 -8.10
N ARG A 319 -5.97 -13.58 -9.26
CA ARG A 319 -6.40 -14.71 -10.07
C ARG A 319 -5.21 -15.66 -10.22
N PRO A 320 -5.23 -16.85 -9.59
CA PRO A 320 -4.15 -17.82 -9.73
C PRO A 320 -4.02 -18.28 -11.19
N GLY A 321 -2.80 -18.66 -11.55
CA GLY A 321 -2.52 -19.27 -12.86
C GLY A 321 -3.30 -20.58 -13.03
N ARG A 322 -3.76 -20.82 -14.25
CA ARG A 322 -4.47 -22.04 -14.64
C ARG A 322 -3.70 -22.70 -15.79
N ASP A 323 -4.11 -23.90 -16.17
CA ASP A 323 -3.46 -24.56 -17.29
C ASP A 323 -3.61 -23.72 -18.58
N GLY A 324 -2.49 -23.39 -19.22
CA GLY A 324 -2.48 -22.50 -20.38
C GLY A 324 -2.59 -20.99 -20.07
N GLU A 325 -2.85 -20.59 -18.83
CA GLU A 325 -3.15 -19.20 -18.44
C GLU A 325 -2.25 -18.70 -17.30
N PRO A 326 -1.54 -17.57 -17.47
CA PRO A 326 -0.74 -17.01 -16.39
C PRO A 326 -1.62 -16.53 -15.23
N GLN A 327 -1.02 -16.43 -14.05
CA GLN A 327 -1.63 -15.68 -12.95
C GLN A 327 -1.84 -14.23 -13.37
N GLU A 328 -2.91 -13.60 -12.88
CA GLU A 328 -3.23 -12.21 -13.15
C GLU A 328 -3.55 -11.49 -11.84
N THR A 329 -3.12 -10.23 -11.72
CA THR A 329 -3.45 -9.35 -10.60
C THR A 329 -3.95 -8.03 -11.15
N SER A 330 -5.15 -7.65 -10.73
CA SER A 330 -5.73 -6.34 -11.04
C SER A 330 -5.99 -5.57 -9.76
N VAL A 331 -5.90 -4.24 -9.83
CA VAL A 331 -5.87 -3.34 -8.69
C VAL A 331 -6.56 -2.01 -8.98
N LEU A 332 -7.02 -1.35 -7.93
CA LEU A 332 -7.41 0.06 -7.93
C LEU A 332 -6.98 0.67 -6.57
N PRO A 333 -6.09 1.67 -6.56
CA PRO A 333 -5.38 2.23 -7.71
C PRO A 333 -4.28 1.31 -8.24
N VAL A 334 -3.72 1.68 -9.39
CA VAL A 334 -2.47 1.10 -9.88
C VAL A 334 -1.33 1.56 -8.98
N THR A 335 -0.67 0.62 -8.30
CA THR A 335 0.43 0.94 -7.37
C THR A 335 1.80 0.88 -8.03
N GLN A 336 1.91 0.14 -9.14
CA GLN A 336 3.19 -0.21 -9.81
C GLN A 336 4.19 -0.87 -8.83
N SER A 337 3.66 -1.54 -7.82
CA SER A 337 4.43 -2.25 -6.80
C SER A 337 4.27 -3.76 -7.00
N VAL A 338 5.35 -4.50 -6.81
CA VAL A 338 5.33 -5.98 -6.82
C VAL A 338 4.61 -6.58 -5.60
N THR A 339 4.23 -5.75 -4.63
CA THR A 339 3.50 -6.14 -3.43
C THR A 339 2.33 -5.19 -3.17
N ALA A 340 1.20 -5.74 -2.71
CA ALA A 340 0.07 -4.95 -2.25
C ALA A 340 0.35 -4.22 -0.92
N ARG A 341 1.40 -4.58 -0.20
CA ARG A 341 1.76 -4.09 1.14
C ARG A 341 2.52 -2.75 1.11
N CYS A 342 2.02 -1.82 0.30
CA CYS A 342 2.61 -0.51 0.05
C CYS A 342 1.61 0.62 0.36
N PRO A 343 1.16 0.78 1.63
CA PRO A 343 0.08 1.71 2.00
C PRO A 343 0.30 3.16 1.55
N ALA A 344 1.55 3.62 1.46
CA ALA A 344 1.89 4.91 0.88
C ALA A 344 1.26 5.12 -0.52
N ARG A 345 1.14 4.07 -1.35
CA ARG A 345 0.65 4.09 -2.74
C ARG A 345 -0.86 3.88 -2.88
N TYR A 346 -1.58 3.76 -1.78
CA TYR A 346 -3.04 3.61 -1.81
C TYR A 346 -3.70 4.94 -2.18
N ARG A 347 -4.90 4.87 -2.76
CA ARG A 347 -5.67 6.06 -3.18
C ARG A 347 -6.52 6.56 -2.04
N ARG A 348 -6.61 7.88 -1.87
CA ARG A 348 -7.46 8.49 -0.86
C ARG A 348 -8.92 8.11 -1.08
N VAL A 349 -9.64 7.90 0.00
CA VAL A 349 -11.09 7.65 0.04
C VAL A 349 -11.74 8.79 0.78
N GLU A 350 -12.72 9.41 0.13
CA GLU A 350 -13.52 10.47 0.72
C GLU A 350 -14.91 9.93 1.06
N LEU A 351 -15.21 9.85 2.36
CA LEU A 351 -16.51 9.43 2.87
C LEU A 351 -17.42 10.67 2.89
N THR A 352 -18.31 10.77 1.90
CA THR A 352 -19.15 11.97 1.67
C THR A 352 -20.53 11.80 2.31
N SER A 353 -21.24 12.89 2.59
CA SER A 353 -22.66 12.82 2.99
C SER A 353 -23.63 12.69 1.80
N THR A 354 -23.12 12.56 0.58
CA THR A 354 -23.90 12.53 -0.66
C THR A 354 -24.49 11.14 -0.89
N ASP A 355 -25.73 11.04 -1.39
CA ASP A 355 -26.29 9.75 -1.79
C ASP A 355 -25.39 9.09 -2.86
N PRO A 356 -24.98 7.82 -2.69
CA PRO A 356 -24.16 7.08 -3.66
C PRO A 356 -24.63 7.21 -5.12
N ALA A 357 -25.94 7.26 -5.37
CA ALA A 357 -26.52 7.35 -6.71
C ALA A 357 -26.30 8.71 -7.39
N LYS A 358 -25.93 9.73 -6.63
CA LYS A 358 -25.67 11.10 -7.12
C LYS A 358 -24.18 11.39 -7.32
N LEU A 359 -23.30 10.46 -6.94
CA LEU A 359 -21.88 10.62 -7.14
C LEU A 359 -21.53 10.63 -8.63
N PRO A 360 -20.49 11.36 -9.04
CA PRO A 360 -20.04 11.35 -10.42
C PRO A 360 -19.68 9.93 -10.83
N ARG A 361 -20.18 9.50 -12.00
CA ARG A 361 -19.76 8.23 -12.58
C ARG A 361 -18.32 8.39 -13.05
N ALA A 362 -17.47 7.43 -12.69
CA ALA A 362 -16.14 7.37 -13.26
C ALA A 362 -16.27 7.29 -14.79
N GLU A 363 -15.65 8.23 -15.51
CA GLU A 363 -15.53 8.10 -16.95
C GLU A 363 -14.73 6.83 -17.23
N VAL A 364 -15.38 5.84 -17.85
CA VAL A 364 -14.67 4.70 -18.43
C VAL A 364 -13.92 5.26 -19.62
N THR A 365 -12.71 5.76 -19.40
CA THR A 365 -11.83 6.10 -20.52
C THR A 365 -11.50 4.77 -21.19
N GLU A 366 -12.16 4.48 -22.32
CA GLU A 366 -11.73 3.42 -23.23
C GLU A 366 -10.30 3.72 -23.65
N ARG A 367 -9.31 3.28 -22.88
CA ARG A 367 -7.94 3.18 -23.38
C ARG A 367 -7.89 1.95 -24.26
N LEU A 368 -8.41 2.15 -25.46
CA LEU A 368 -8.27 1.31 -26.64
C LEU A 368 -6.80 0.96 -26.83
N GLY A 369 -6.51 -0.30 -26.56
CA GLY A 369 -5.37 -1.00 -27.09
C GLY A 369 -5.79 -2.46 -27.21
N ASP A 370 -6.15 -2.89 -28.42
CA ASP A 370 -6.52 -4.27 -28.78
C ASP A 370 -5.47 -5.32 -28.34
N LEU A 371 -4.31 -4.88 -27.86
CA LEU A 371 -3.29 -5.68 -27.22
C LEU A 371 -3.72 -6.35 -25.89
N ALA A 372 -4.82 -5.93 -25.26
CA ALA A 372 -5.39 -6.64 -24.10
C ALA A 372 -5.93 -8.04 -24.45
N PHE A 373 -6.25 -8.27 -25.73
CA PHE A 373 -6.79 -9.54 -26.23
C PHE A 373 -5.73 -10.51 -26.76
N PHE A 374 -4.45 -10.10 -26.85
CA PHE A 374 -3.41 -11.02 -27.30
C PHE A 374 -3.18 -12.06 -26.22
N SER A 375 -3.47 -13.31 -26.59
CA SER A 375 -3.30 -14.45 -25.72
C SER A 375 -1.81 -14.63 -25.42
N THR A 376 -1.36 -14.19 -24.25
CA THR A 376 -0.13 -14.71 -23.65
C THR A 376 -0.43 -16.12 -23.15
N ARG A 377 -0.68 -17.07 -24.08
CA ARG A 377 -0.78 -18.48 -23.74
C ARG A 377 0.59 -18.90 -23.25
N VAL A 378 0.63 -19.31 -21.99
CA VAL A 378 1.81 -19.96 -21.44
C VAL A 378 1.59 -21.44 -21.71
N PHE A 379 2.46 -22.10 -22.47
CA PHE A 379 2.33 -23.53 -22.73
C PHE A 379 2.22 -24.30 -21.41
N SER A 380 1.24 -25.20 -21.31
CA SER A 380 1.12 -26.14 -20.20
C SER A 380 2.37 -27.00 -20.07
N SER A 381 2.58 -27.62 -18.91
CA SER A 381 3.69 -28.58 -18.75
C SER A 381 3.59 -29.73 -19.76
N GLU A 382 2.39 -30.17 -20.12
CA GLU A 382 2.20 -31.20 -21.16
C GLU A 382 2.50 -30.67 -22.56
N GLN A 383 2.07 -29.46 -22.90
CA GLN A 383 2.38 -28.82 -24.17
C GLN A 383 3.89 -28.56 -24.32
N ARG A 384 4.58 -28.15 -23.25
CA ARG A 384 6.03 -27.97 -23.26
C ARG A 384 6.77 -29.29 -23.50
N LYS A 385 6.32 -30.38 -22.87
CA LYS A 385 6.83 -31.74 -23.12
C LYS A 385 6.58 -32.18 -24.56
N GLN A 386 5.38 -31.96 -25.10
CA GLN A 386 5.07 -32.26 -26.50
C GLN A 386 5.89 -31.44 -27.49
N MET A 387 6.28 -30.22 -27.11
CA MET A 387 7.07 -29.30 -27.93
C MET A 387 8.60 -29.41 -27.67
N ASN A 388 9.06 -30.37 -26.86
CA ASN A 388 10.47 -30.53 -26.45
C ASN A 388 11.12 -29.24 -25.86
N LEU A 389 10.33 -28.39 -25.20
CA LEU A 389 10.81 -27.12 -24.63
C LEU A 389 11.45 -27.25 -23.24
N ASP A 390 11.49 -28.47 -22.67
CA ASP A 390 12.05 -28.71 -21.33
C ASP A 390 13.58 -28.95 -21.32
N HIS A 391 14.25 -28.83 -22.48
CA HIS A 391 15.70 -29.01 -22.63
C HIS A 391 16.43 -27.68 -22.77
N GLU A 392 16.57 -26.93 -21.68
CA GLU A 392 17.67 -25.98 -21.48
C GLU A 392 17.62 -25.45 -20.03
N ARG A 393 18.51 -25.97 -19.19
CA ARG A 393 18.86 -25.39 -17.88
C ARG A 393 20.34 -25.08 -17.87
#